data_AF-A0A816C1H2-F1
#
_entry.id   AF-A0A816C1H2-F1
#
_cell.length_a   1.000
_cell.length_b   1.000
_cell.length_c   1.000
_cell.angle_alpha   90.00
_cell.angle_beta   90.00
_cell.angle_gamma   90.00
#
_symmetry.space_group_name_H-M   'P 1'
#
loop_
_entity.id
_entity.type
_entity.pdbx_description
1 polymer ?
#
loop_
_entity_poly.entity_id
_entity_poly.type
_entity_poly.pdbx_seq_one_letter_code
_entity_poly.pdbx_strand_id
1 'polypeptide(L)'
;MDTVYKIKIQFQKYESSNRLATVVKAVQSNVIVNDFEINVAGLSNEYQAALDVQIAISAYCRVVQKRVADEIAQLCHYWLITCCALVMDAKFSSAFTSAVLFEWMREPFDQQQKLENLKRSILAMERALMAGQSV
;
A
#
# COMPACT_ATOMS: atom_id res chain seq x y z
N MET A 1 -29.41 11.53 -17.79
CA MET A 1 -28.17 11.16 -18.51
C MET A 1 -26.99 11.35 -17.57
N ASP A 2 -25.91 10.57 -17.70
CA ASP A 2 -24.52 11.06 -17.58
C ASP A 2 -23.49 10.17 -16.88
N THR A 3 -23.80 8.97 -16.38
CA THR A 3 -22.70 8.04 -16.00
C THR A 3 -22.00 7.48 -17.23
N VAL A 4 -22.79 7.06 -18.24
CA VAL A 4 -22.27 6.60 -19.53
C VAL A 4 -21.58 7.74 -20.30
N TYR A 5 -22.14 8.95 -20.24
CA TYR A 5 -21.56 10.12 -20.91
C TYR A 5 -20.24 10.57 -20.25
N LYS A 6 -20.16 10.51 -18.91
CA LYS A 6 -18.91 10.81 -18.17
C LYS A 6 -17.80 9.80 -18.48
N ILE A 7 -18.13 8.52 -18.60
CA ILE A 7 -17.17 7.48 -19.00
C ILE A 7 -16.68 7.73 -20.45
N LYS A 8 -17.58 8.12 -21.36
CA LYS A 8 -17.25 8.46 -22.74
C LYS A 8 -16.28 9.65 -22.84
N ILE A 9 -16.51 10.70 -22.06
CA ILE A 9 -15.63 11.89 -22.02
C ILE A 9 -14.25 11.54 -21.45
N GLN A 10 -14.18 10.70 -20.40
CA GLN A 10 -12.89 10.28 -19.84
C GLN A 10 -12.08 9.41 -20.81
N PHE A 11 -12.74 8.55 -21.59
CA PHE A 11 -12.08 7.78 -22.64
C PHE A 11 -11.47 8.68 -23.73
N GLN A 12 -12.21 9.68 -24.21
CA GLN A 12 -11.72 10.63 -25.22
C GLN A 12 -10.55 11.50 -24.72
N LYS A 13 -10.53 11.86 -23.43
CA LYS A 13 -9.41 12.57 -22.81
C LYS A 13 -8.15 11.72 -22.70
N TYR A 14 -8.29 10.41 -22.52
CA TYR A 14 -7.15 9.50 -22.42
C TYR A 14 -6.52 9.21 -23.80
N GLU A 15 -7.35 9.20 -24.85
CA GLU A 15 -6.92 9.01 -26.24
C GLU A 15 -6.08 10.20 -26.76
N SER A 16 -6.48 11.42 -26.41
CA SER A 16 -5.78 12.65 -26.81
C SER A 16 -4.44 12.87 -26.10
N SER A 17 -4.21 12.23 -24.96
CA SER A 17 -2.93 12.30 -24.24
C SER A 17 -1.88 11.31 -24.72
N ASN A 18 -2.24 10.28 -25.51
CA ASN A 18 -1.31 9.20 -25.86
C ASN A 18 -1.06 9.00 -27.37
N ARG A 19 -1.71 9.79 -28.25
CA ARG A 19 -1.49 9.71 -29.72
C ARG A 19 -1.60 11.08 -30.40
N LEU A 20 -0.73 12.02 -30.03
CA LEU A 20 -0.33 13.06 -30.97
C LEU A 20 0.68 12.43 -31.94
N ALA A 21 0.25 12.27 -33.21
CA ALA A 21 1.04 11.95 -34.40
C ALA A 21 0.74 10.62 -35.09
N THR A 22 -0.50 10.34 -35.49
CA THR A 22 -0.74 9.62 -36.76
C THR A 22 -2.11 9.94 -37.36
N VAL A 23 -2.11 10.90 -38.29
CA VAL A 23 -2.97 10.93 -39.48
C VAL A 23 -4.48 10.91 -39.21
N VAL A 24 -4.98 12.03 -38.69
CA VAL A 24 -6.34 12.50 -38.99
C VAL A 24 -6.37 12.91 -40.48
N LYS A 25 -6.48 11.93 -41.38
CA LYS A 25 -6.85 12.11 -42.80
C LYS A 25 -6.88 10.76 -43.51
N ALA A 26 -8.02 10.08 -43.45
CA ALA A 26 -8.65 9.39 -44.58
C ALA A 26 -9.77 8.49 -44.05
N VAL A 27 -11.00 8.79 -44.49
CA VAL A 27 -12.08 7.84 -44.76
C VAL A 27 -12.47 6.88 -43.62
N GLN A 28 -13.65 7.18 -43.05
CA GLN A 28 -14.60 6.26 -42.42
C GLN A 28 -14.24 4.77 -42.61
N SER A 29 -14.03 4.04 -41.50
CA SER A 29 -14.50 2.66 -41.26
C SER A 29 -13.66 1.87 -40.24
N ASN A 30 -12.57 2.37 -39.66
CA ASN A 30 -11.74 1.53 -38.78
C ASN A 30 -11.85 1.90 -37.30
N VAL A 31 -12.21 0.93 -36.45
CA VAL A 31 -12.17 1.04 -34.98
C VAL A 31 -11.02 0.17 -34.47
N ILE A 32 -10.14 0.74 -33.64
CA ILE A 32 -8.99 0.04 -33.07
C ILE A 32 -9.32 -0.39 -31.65
N VAL A 33 -9.27 -1.69 -31.36
CA VAL A 33 -9.41 -2.25 -30.00
C VAL A 33 -8.19 -3.11 -29.71
N ASN A 34 -7.41 -2.76 -28.68
CA ASN A 34 -6.18 -3.47 -28.25
C ASN A 34 -5.26 -3.86 -29.42
N ASP A 35 -4.88 -2.88 -30.25
CA ASP A 35 -3.97 -3.04 -31.40
C ASP A 35 -4.49 -3.90 -32.57
N PHE A 36 -5.77 -4.29 -32.56
CA PHE A 36 -6.43 -4.90 -33.72
C PHE A 36 -7.25 -3.86 -34.47
N GLU A 37 -6.98 -3.70 -35.78
CA GLU A 37 -7.71 -2.81 -36.68
C GLU A 37 -8.93 -3.54 -37.26
N ILE A 38 -10.11 -3.11 -36.85
CA ILE A 38 -11.38 -3.69 -37.29
C ILE A 38 -12.01 -2.76 -38.33
N ASN A 39 -12.15 -3.24 -39.55
CA ASN A 39 -12.82 -2.53 -40.65
C ASN A 39 -14.33 -2.77 -40.59
N VAL A 40 -15.08 -1.71 -40.27
CA VAL A 40 -16.53 -1.68 -39.99
C VAL A 40 -17.37 -1.39 -41.25
N ALA A 41 -16.76 -1.39 -42.44
CA ALA A 41 -17.47 -1.21 -43.71
C ALA A 41 -18.34 -2.44 -44.07
N GLY A 42 -19.60 -2.46 -43.62
CA GLY A 42 -20.63 -3.38 -44.13
C GLY A 42 -20.95 -4.62 -43.28
N LEU A 43 -20.98 -4.49 -41.95
CA LEU A 43 -21.16 -5.64 -41.05
C LEU A 43 -22.61 -5.86 -40.60
N SER A 44 -23.03 -7.13 -40.59
CA SER A 44 -24.35 -7.60 -40.16
C SER A 44 -24.62 -7.31 -38.67
N ASN A 45 -25.90 -7.26 -38.27
CA ASN A 45 -26.31 -7.04 -36.87
C ASN A 45 -25.59 -7.96 -35.86
N GLU A 46 -25.17 -9.14 -36.30
CA GLU A 46 -24.43 -10.13 -35.50
C GLU A 46 -23.03 -9.65 -35.11
N TYR A 47 -22.38 -8.88 -35.97
CA TYR A 47 -21.05 -8.33 -35.69
C TYR A 47 -21.11 -7.21 -34.64
N GLN A 48 -22.11 -6.34 -34.74
CA GLN A 48 -22.34 -5.29 -33.75
C GLN A 48 -22.63 -5.91 -32.37
N ALA A 49 -23.44 -6.97 -32.34
CA ALA A 49 -23.71 -7.73 -31.12
C ALA A 49 -22.44 -8.39 -30.55
N ALA A 50 -21.57 -8.95 -31.39
CA ALA A 50 -20.29 -9.50 -30.96
C ALA A 50 -19.37 -8.45 -30.33
N LEU A 51 -19.36 -7.23 -30.90
CA LEU A 51 -18.56 -6.12 -30.41
C LEU A 51 -19.08 -5.60 -29.05
N ASP A 52 -20.39 -5.52 -28.87
CA ASP A 52 -21.01 -5.18 -27.59
C ASP A 52 -20.71 -6.22 -26.50
N VAL A 53 -20.75 -7.51 -26.85
CA VAL A 53 -20.36 -8.61 -25.94
C VAL A 53 -18.89 -8.49 -25.55
N GLN A 54 -18.01 -8.18 -26.50
CA GLN A 54 -16.58 -8.00 -26.23
C GLN A 54 -16.33 -6.81 -25.30
N ILE A 55 -17.04 -5.70 -25.49
CA ILE A 55 -16.99 -4.55 -24.58
C ILE A 55 -17.47 -4.94 -23.18
N ALA A 56 -18.59 -5.66 -23.07
CA ALA A 56 -19.13 -6.09 -21.77
C ALA A 56 -18.16 -7.02 -21.02
N ILE A 57 -17.54 -7.98 -21.73
CA ILE A 57 -16.51 -8.86 -21.15
C ILE A 57 -15.31 -8.05 -20.69
N SER A 58 -14.82 -7.12 -21.51
CA SER A 58 -13.66 -6.29 -21.14
C SER A 58 -13.92 -5.43 -19.90
N ALA A 59 -15.14 -4.89 -19.77
CA ALA A 59 -15.57 -4.12 -18.60
C ALA A 59 -15.63 -5.01 -17.35
N TYR A 60 -16.19 -6.21 -17.47
CA TYR A 60 -16.24 -7.17 -16.37
C TYR A 60 -14.84 -7.58 -15.92
N CYS A 61 -13.93 -7.90 -16.86
CA CYS A 61 -12.54 -8.24 -16.54
C CYS A 61 -11.84 -7.12 -15.76
N ARG A 62 -12.04 -5.85 -16.14
CA ARG A 62 -11.47 -4.70 -15.41
C ARG A 62 -12.01 -4.59 -13.98
N VAL A 63 -13.30 -4.83 -13.76
CA VAL A 63 -13.90 -4.82 -12.42
C VAL A 63 -13.33 -5.94 -11.56
N VAL A 64 -13.20 -7.15 -12.13
CA VAL A 64 -12.62 -8.30 -11.42
C VAL A 64 -11.16 -8.05 -11.09
N GLN A 65 -10.36 -7.55 -12.03
CA GLN A 65 -8.95 -7.21 -11.79
C GLN A 65 -8.79 -6.24 -10.62
N LYS A 66 -9.63 -5.19 -10.56
CA LYS A 66 -9.61 -4.24 -9.44
C LYS A 66 -9.95 -4.92 -8.11
N ARG A 67 -11.01 -5.73 -8.07
CA ARG A 67 -11.40 -6.46 -6.85
C ARG A 67 -10.32 -7.41 -6.39
N VAL A 68 -9.72 -8.18 -7.30
CA VAL A 68 -8.64 -9.12 -6.97
C VAL A 68 -7.43 -8.38 -6.39
N ALA A 69 -7.05 -7.24 -6.97
CA ALA A 69 -5.95 -6.43 -6.43
C ALA A 69 -6.25 -5.93 -5.00
N ASP A 70 -7.47 -5.43 -4.76
CA ASP A 70 -7.89 -4.95 -3.44
C ASP A 70 -7.94 -6.09 -2.41
N GLU A 71 -8.49 -7.25 -2.77
CA GLU A 71 -8.58 -8.44 -1.89
C GLU A 71 -7.20 -9.01 -1.55
N ILE A 72 -6.29 -9.09 -2.53
CA ILE A 72 -4.90 -9.53 -2.28
C ILE A 72 -4.22 -8.58 -1.30
N ALA A 73 -4.36 -7.26 -1.50
CA ALA A 73 -3.76 -6.28 -0.60
C ALA A 73 -4.29 -6.41 0.83
N GLN A 74 -5.60 -6.61 1.00
CA GLN A 74 -6.22 -6.84 2.31
C GLN A 74 -5.74 -8.14 2.95
N LEU A 75 -5.65 -9.22 2.18
CA LEU A 75 -5.22 -10.52 2.66
C LEU A 75 -3.75 -10.46 3.11
N CYS A 76 -2.89 -9.82 2.32
CA CYS A 76 -1.50 -9.57 2.71
C CYS A 76 -1.43 -8.73 3.99
N HIS A 77 -2.18 -7.63 4.08
CA HIS A 77 -2.16 -6.78 5.28
C HIS A 77 -2.59 -7.56 6.53
N TYR A 78 -3.68 -8.31 6.45
CA TYR A 78 -4.18 -9.08 7.57
C TYR A 78 -3.19 -10.18 8.01
N TRP A 79 -2.72 -11.01 7.09
CA TRP A 79 -1.86 -12.15 7.44
C TRP A 79 -0.44 -11.75 7.80
N LEU A 80 0.19 -10.83 7.04
CA LEU A 80 1.59 -10.47 7.28
C LEU A 80 1.75 -9.44 8.38
N ILE A 81 0.84 -8.47 8.49
CA ILE A 81 1.02 -7.37 9.44
C ILE A 81 0.27 -7.72 10.73
N THR A 82 -1.04 -7.92 10.63
CA THR A 82 -1.88 -8.11 11.82
C THR A 82 -1.57 -9.42 12.54
N CYS A 83 -1.56 -10.55 11.84
CA CYS A 83 -1.30 -11.83 12.50
C CYS A 83 0.14 -11.93 13.03
N CYS A 84 1.15 -11.46 12.29
CA CYS A 84 2.52 -11.46 12.80
C CYS A 84 2.69 -10.56 14.02
N ALA A 85 2.05 -9.39 14.05
CA ALA A 85 2.07 -8.52 15.22
C ALA A 85 1.48 -9.21 16.45
N LEU A 86 0.32 -9.87 16.30
CA LEU A 86 -0.31 -10.63 17.40
C LEU A 86 0.56 -11.80 17.88
N VAL A 87 1.19 -12.52 16.95
CA VAL A 87 2.11 -13.62 17.30
C VAL A 87 3.34 -13.08 18.03
N MET A 88 3.93 -11.98 17.55
CA MET A 88 5.05 -11.34 18.23
C MET A 88 4.66 -10.88 19.63
N ASP A 89 3.51 -10.24 19.80
CA ASP A 89 3.03 -9.76 21.09
C ASP A 89 2.83 -10.92 22.09
N ALA A 90 2.23 -12.02 21.65
CA ALA A 90 2.09 -13.23 22.44
C ALA A 90 3.46 -13.84 22.81
N LYS A 91 4.40 -13.89 21.87
CA LYS A 91 5.75 -14.42 22.10
C LYS A 91 6.55 -13.54 23.05
N PHE A 92 6.53 -12.22 22.87
CA PHE A 92 7.16 -11.29 23.79
C PHE A 92 6.58 -11.43 25.18
N SER A 93 5.25 -11.41 25.32
CA SER A 93 4.58 -11.60 26.62
C SER A 93 5.00 -12.88 27.33
N SER A 94 5.11 -13.99 26.58
CA SER A 94 5.62 -15.25 27.15
C SER A 94 7.11 -15.18 27.53
N ALA A 95 7.94 -14.52 26.73
CA ALA A 95 9.36 -14.36 27.00
C ALA A 95 9.62 -13.49 28.25
N PHE A 96 8.79 -12.47 28.50
CA PHE A 96 8.88 -11.63 29.70
C PHE A 96 8.68 -12.42 31.00
N THR A 97 7.95 -13.53 30.98
CA THR A 97 7.77 -14.39 32.17
C THR A 97 8.91 -15.39 32.41
N SER A 98 9.90 -15.44 31.52
CA SER A 98 10.98 -16.42 31.57
C SER A 98 12.21 -15.89 32.31
N ALA A 99 12.97 -16.78 32.96
CA ALA A 99 14.25 -16.43 33.60
C ALA A 99 15.27 -15.80 32.63
N VAL A 100 15.08 -16.03 31.32
CA VAL A 100 15.88 -15.44 30.23
C VAL A 100 15.72 -13.92 30.16
N LEU A 101 14.57 -13.36 30.59
CA LEU A 101 14.38 -11.92 30.62
C LEU A 101 15.41 -11.23 31.54
N PHE A 102 15.71 -11.81 32.69
CA PHE A 102 16.71 -11.24 33.62
C PHE A 102 18.11 -11.22 33.01
N GLU A 103 18.42 -12.21 32.17
CA GLU A 103 19.69 -12.25 31.43
C GLU A 103 19.71 -11.21 30.31
N TRP A 104 18.60 -11.01 29.60
CA TRP A 104 18.48 -10.00 28.53
C TRP A 104 18.39 -8.56 29.03
N MET A 105 17.76 -8.33 30.18
CA MET A 105 17.69 -7.02 30.82
C MET A 105 18.95 -6.68 31.63
N ARG A 106 19.93 -7.58 31.69
CA ARG A 106 21.19 -7.29 32.37
C ARG A 106 21.95 -6.21 31.59
N GLU A 107 22.00 -5.02 32.17
CA GLU A 107 22.76 -3.92 31.59
C GLU A 107 24.25 -4.30 31.42
N PRO A 108 24.88 -3.89 30.31
CA PRO A 108 26.31 -4.06 30.12
C PRO A 108 27.08 -3.30 31.20
N PHE A 109 28.20 -3.87 31.64
CA PHE A 109 28.99 -3.37 32.77
C PHE A 109 29.35 -1.88 32.65
N ASP A 110 29.70 -1.42 31.44
CA ASP A 110 30.05 -0.01 31.20
C ASP A 110 28.89 0.96 31.49
N GLN A 111 27.65 0.57 31.21
CA GLN A 111 26.48 1.39 31.53
C GLN A 111 26.21 1.40 33.04
N GLN A 112 26.34 0.24 33.70
CA GLN A 112 26.21 0.14 35.16
C GLN A 112 27.25 1.02 35.87
N GLN A 113 28.50 0.97 35.43
CA GLN A 113 29.57 1.76 36.03
C GLN A 113 29.36 3.26 35.82
N LYS A 114 28.90 3.69 34.63
CA LYS A 114 28.52 5.09 34.38
C LYS A 114 27.37 5.54 35.27
N LEU A 115 26.35 4.70 35.44
CA LEU A 115 25.20 4.98 36.30
C LEU A 115 25.62 5.09 37.77
N GLU A 116 26.48 4.21 38.26
CA GLU A 116 27.03 4.28 39.61
C GLU A 116 27.85 5.54 39.84
N ASN A 117 28.72 5.90 38.90
CA ASN A 117 29.53 7.12 38.99
C ASN A 117 28.63 8.36 39.03
N LEU A 118 27.57 8.39 38.21
CA LEU A 118 26.58 9.47 38.22
C LEU A 118 25.85 9.54 39.55
N LYS A 119 25.39 8.40 40.10
CA LYS A 119 24.77 8.33 41.43
C LYS A 119 25.69 8.88 42.52
N ARG A 120 26.96 8.49 42.51
CA ARG A 120 27.95 8.98 43.49
C ARG A 120 28.14 10.49 43.38
N SER A 121 28.18 11.02 42.17
CA SER A 121 28.31 12.46 41.92
C SER A 121 27.10 13.23 42.42
N ILE A 122 25.88 12.76 42.14
CA ILE A 122 24.63 13.37 42.61
C ILE A 122 24.58 13.38 44.14
N LEU A 123 24.87 12.24 44.79
CA LEU A 123 24.89 12.16 46.25
C LEU A 123 25.92 13.11 46.89
N ALA A 124 27.07 13.30 46.24
CA ALA A 124 28.08 14.24 46.69
C ALA A 124 27.57 15.69 46.58
N MET A 125 26.89 16.03 45.47
CA MET A 125 26.27 17.34 45.28
C MET A 125 25.15 17.60 46.30
N GLU A 126 24.29 16.62 46.58
CA GLU A 126 23.23 16.72 47.58
C GLU A 126 23.80 16.98 48.99
N ARG A 127 24.85 16.25 49.38
CA ARG A 127 25.51 16.47 50.68
C ARG A 127 26.15 17.84 50.78
N ALA A 128 26.81 18.31 49.71
CA ALA A 128 27.41 19.63 49.67
C ALA A 128 26.34 20.74 49.77
N LEU A 129 25.20 20.56 49.09
CA LEU A 129 24.07 21.48 49.15
C LEU A 129 23.48 21.54 50.56
N MET A 130 23.23 20.40 51.20
CA MET A 130 22.71 20.33 52.56
C MET A 130 23.64 21.00 53.58
N ALA A 131 24.96 20.78 53.44
CA ALA A 131 25.95 21.44 54.30
C ALA A 131 25.95 22.97 54.10
N GLY A 132 25.78 23.45 52.87
CA GLY A 132 25.69 24.87 52.56
C GLY A 132 24.38 25.54 53.01
N GLN A 133 23.30 24.78 53.20
CA GLN A 133 22.01 25.27 53.72
C GLN A 133 21.89 25.23 55.24
N SER A 134 22.80 24.50 55.92
CA SER A 134 22.85 24.40 57.39
C SER A 134 23.72 25.49 58.07
N VAL A 135 24.23 26.45 57.30
CA VAL A 135 25.01 27.62 57.74
C VAL A 135 24.15 28.87 57.54
#